data_AF-A0A452RNU5-F1
#
_entry.id   AF-A0A452RNU5-F1
#
_cell.length_a   1.000
_cell.length_b   1.000
_cell.length_c   1.000
_cell.angle_alpha   90.00
_cell.angle_beta   90.00
_cell.angle_gamma   90.00
#
_symmetry.space_group_name_H-M   'P 1'
#
loop_
_entity.id
_entity.type
_entity.pdbx_description
1 polymer ?
#
loop_
_entity_poly.entity_id
_entity_poly.type
_entity_poly.pdbx_seq_one_letter_code
_entity_poly.pdbx_strand_id
1 'polypeptide(L)'
;MKFPIETPRKQVNWDPKVAVPAAAPPVCQPKGAANGHYAAPRLSISSRATVVARMEGASQGGLQTVMKWKTVVAIFVVVVVYLVTGGLVFRALEQPFESSQKNTIALEKAEFLRDHICVSPQELETLIQHALDADNAGVSPIGNSSNNSSHWDLGSAFFFAGTVITTIGYGNIAPSTEGGKIFCILYAIFGIPLFGFLLAGIGDQLGTIFGKSIARVEKVFRVSTASV
;
A
#
# COMPACT_ATOMS: atom_id res chain seq x y z
N MET A 1 12.61 6.26 -15.48
CA MET A 1 13.87 6.71 -14.83
C MET A 1 14.38 5.58 -13.92
N LYS A 2 15.69 5.40 -13.78
CA LYS A 2 16.29 4.27 -13.05
C LYS A 2 17.37 4.81 -12.10
N PHE A 3 17.23 4.58 -10.79
CA PHE A 3 18.13 5.15 -9.77
C PHE A 3 19.28 4.18 -9.41
N PRO A 4 20.47 4.68 -9.01
CA PRO A 4 21.58 3.85 -8.55
C PRO A 4 21.33 3.21 -7.17
N ILE A 5 22.09 2.16 -6.85
CA ILE A 5 22.03 1.45 -5.56
C ILE A 5 23.34 1.69 -4.79
N GLU A 6 23.25 2.16 -3.55
CA GLU A 6 24.40 2.26 -2.63
C GLU A 6 24.59 0.99 -1.78
N THR A 7 25.80 0.85 -1.22
CA THR A 7 26.35 -0.34 -0.56
C THR A 7 26.06 -0.40 0.96
N PRO A 8 26.29 -1.55 1.65
CA PRO A 8 25.44 -1.95 2.78
C PRO A 8 25.84 -1.41 4.17
N ARG A 9 24.86 -1.34 5.08
CA ARG A 9 25.06 -1.03 6.51
C ARG A 9 25.61 -2.23 7.30
N LYS A 10 26.42 -1.93 8.32
CA LYS A 10 26.91 -2.91 9.32
C LYS A 10 25.77 -3.48 10.18
N GLN A 11 25.94 -4.75 10.55
CA GLN A 11 25.08 -5.50 11.46
C GLN A 11 25.42 -5.17 12.93
N VAL A 12 24.42 -5.18 13.83
CA VAL A 12 24.58 -4.96 15.27
C VAL A 12 23.89 -6.10 16.02
N ASN A 13 24.59 -6.72 16.97
CA ASN A 13 24.09 -7.84 17.76
C ASN A 13 23.54 -7.37 19.12
N TRP A 14 22.52 -8.04 19.65
CA TRP A 14 21.96 -7.77 20.98
C TRP A 14 21.54 -9.07 21.67
N ASP A 15 22.01 -9.25 22.91
CA ASP A 15 21.81 -10.46 23.71
C ASP A 15 21.59 -10.05 25.19
N PRO A 16 20.43 -10.34 25.81
CA PRO A 16 20.18 -10.00 27.22
C PRO A 16 19.86 -11.23 28.09
N LYS A 17 20.63 -11.44 29.18
CA LYS A 17 20.35 -12.46 30.21
C LYS A 17 19.87 -11.86 31.53
N VAL A 18 18.70 -12.34 31.97
CA VAL A 18 18.34 -12.78 33.34
C VAL A 18 18.65 -11.86 34.54
N ALA A 19 17.60 -11.44 35.26
CA ALA A 19 17.54 -11.51 36.73
C ALA A 19 16.09 -11.40 37.27
N VAL A 20 15.79 -12.14 38.34
CA VAL A 20 14.56 -12.04 39.18
C VAL A 20 14.99 -12.30 40.63
N PRO A 21 14.39 -11.63 41.64
CA PRO A 21 13.85 -12.39 42.78
C PRO A 21 12.52 -11.84 43.33
N ALA A 22 11.90 -12.55 44.27
CA ALA A 22 10.61 -12.22 44.88
C ALA A 22 10.62 -12.46 46.42
N ALA A 23 9.68 -11.84 47.15
CA ALA A 23 9.40 -12.13 48.57
C ALA A 23 7.98 -11.65 49.01
N ALA A 24 7.47 -12.22 50.11
CA ALA A 24 6.22 -11.94 50.84
C ALA A 24 6.45 -12.35 52.34
N PRO A 25 5.48 -12.42 53.30
CA PRO A 25 4.04 -12.08 53.37
C PRO A 25 3.82 -10.97 54.47
N PRO A 26 2.98 -11.01 55.55
CA PRO A 26 1.73 -11.74 55.88
C PRO A 26 0.55 -10.97 56.53
N VAL A 27 -0.67 -11.49 56.31
CA VAL A 27 -1.79 -11.79 57.26
C VAL A 27 -2.04 -10.92 58.53
N CYS A 28 -3.29 -10.40 58.69
CA CYS A 28 -4.11 -10.60 59.92
C CYS A 28 -5.61 -10.16 59.83
N GLN A 29 -6.45 -10.82 60.64
CA GLN A 29 -7.86 -10.57 61.06
C GLN A 29 -7.98 -11.09 62.53
N PRO A 30 -9.07 -10.94 63.36
CA PRO A 30 -10.50 -10.64 63.06
C PRO A 30 -11.35 -9.82 64.10
N LYS A 31 -12.68 -9.74 63.86
CA LYS A 31 -13.84 -9.74 64.81
C LYS A 31 -14.20 -8.58 65.79
N GLY A 32 -15.48 -8.16 65.70
CA GLY A 32 -16.40 -7.79 66.82
C GLY A 32 -16.58 -6.29 67.16
N ALA A 33 -17.62 -5.81 67.88
CA ALA A 33 -19.01 -6.28 68.10
C ALA A 33 -19.86 -5.23 68.90
N ALA A 34 -21.19 -5.23 68.70
CA ALA A 34 -22.29 -4.77 69.61
C ALA A 34 -22.65 -3.26 69.84
N ASN A 35 -23.98 -3.03 70.01
CA ASN A 35 -24.73 -1.86 70.56
C ASN A 35 -24.61 -0.50 69.82
N GLY A 36 -25.62 0.39 69.67
CA GLY A 36 -27.07 0.52 70.03
C GLY A 36 -27.52 1.98 69.73
N HIS A 37 -28.76 2.49 69.85
CA HIS A 37 -30.13 1.96 70.04
C HIS A 37 -31.18 3.10 69.78
N TYR A 38 -32.34 2.81 69.13
CA TYR A 38 -33.55 3.69 68.93
C TYR A 38 -33.36 4.98 68.09
N ALA A 39 -34.33 5.53 67.31
CA ALA A 39 -35.66 5.10 66.83
C ALA A 39 -35.98 5.72 65.43
N ALA A 40 -37.10 5.33 64.81
CA ALA A 40 -37.55 5.71 63.45
C ALA A 40 -38.74 6.72 63.49
N PRO A 41 -39.29 7.31 62.37
CA PRO A 41 -39.20 6.85 60.98
C PRO A 41 -39.18 7.88 59.80
N ARG A 42 -38.94 7.35 58.59
CA ARG A 42 -39.36 7.80 57.23
C ARG A 42 -39.06 9.24 56.76
N LEU A 43 -38.28 9.34 55.67
CA LEU A 43 -38.77 9.92 54.40
C LEU A 43 -37.92 9.50 53.18
N SER A 44 -38.60 9.18 52.07
CA SER A 44 -38.15 8.98 50.68
C SER A 44 -36.93 8.08 50.34
N ILE A 45 -37.14 7.13 49.42
CA ILE A 45 -36.09 6.40 48.69
C ILE A 45 -36.12 6.83 47.23
N SER A 46 -34.98 7.25 46.67
CA SER A 46 -34.61 6.92 45.29
C SER A 46 -33.11 7.08 45.07
N SER A 47 -32.50 6.14 44.33
CA SER A 47 -31.05 6.06 44.13
C SER A 47 -30.57 6.87 42.92
N ARG A 48 -29.25 7.11 42.85
CA ARG A 48 -28.56 7.69 41.69
C ARG A 48 -29.05 7.09 40.36
N ALA A 49 -29.42 7.95 39.42
CA ALA A 49 -29.70 7.55 38.05
C ALA A 49 -28.38 7.25 37.29
N THR A 50 -27.89 6.02 37.42
CA THR A 50 -26.96 5.46 36.44
C THR A 50 -27.73 5.25 35.14
N VAL A 51 -27.44 6.04 34.10
CA VAL A 51 -28.11 5.92 32.80
C VAL A 51 -27.53 4.71 32.04
N VAL A 52 -27.98 3.52 32.43
CA VAL A 52 -27.68 2.26 31.72
C VAL A 52 -28.36 2.29 30.36
N ALA A 53 -27.69 1.73 29.35
CA ALA A 53 -28.16 1.75 27.97
C ALA A 53 -29.56 1.13 27.80
N ARG A 54 -30.45 1.85 27.10
CA ARG A 54 -31.74 1.32 26.65
C ARG A 54 -31.49 0.39 25.46
N MET A 55 -31.60 -0.92 25.70
CA MET A 55 -31.53 -1.92 24.64
C MET A 55 -32.89 -2.03 23.93
N GLU A 56 -33.09 -1.23 22.88
CA GLU A 56 -34.18 -1.44 21.93
C GLU A 56 -33.76 -2.45 20.86
N GLY A 57 -34.60 -3.48 20.67
CA GLY A 57 -34.38 -4.52 19.69
C GLY A 57 -35.00 -4.20 18.32
N ALA A 58 -34.74 -5.10 17.38
CA ALA A 58 -35.25 -5.13 16.01
C ALA A 58 -34.69 -4.08 15.03
N SER A 59 -33.81 -4.56 14.14
CA SER A 59 -33.62 -4.07 12.76
C SER A 59 -33.11 -2.64 12.54
N GLN A 60 -31.89 -2.35 13.00
CA GLN A 60 -31.03 -1.41 12.25
C GLN A 60 -30.34 -2.12 11.08
N GLY A 61 -31.14 -2.45 10.05
CA GLY A 61 -30.65 -2.58 8.68
C GLY A 61 -30.22 -1.20 8.17
N GLY A 62 -29.10 -0.70 8.68
CA GLY A 62 -28.62 0.68 8.55
C GLY A 62 -28.21 1.03 7.13
N LEU A 63 -29.20 1.35 6.30
CA LEU A 63 -29.14 1.89 4.95
C LEU A 63 -27.80 2.52 4.58
N GLN A 64 -27.13 1.93 3.58
CA GLN A 64 -25.99 2.52 2.87
C GLN A 64 -26.24 4.01 2.62
N THR A 65 -25.41 4.89 3.18
CA THR A 65 -25.48 6.34 2.96
C THR A 65 -24.96 6.69 1.57
N VAL A 66 -25.74 6.32 0.55
CA VAL A 66 -25.48 6.59 -0.87
C VAL A 66 -25.13 8.07 -1.01
N MET A 67 -23.91 8.35 -1.51
CA MET A 67 -23.46 9.71 -1.76
C MET A 67 -24.52 10.44 -2.60
N LYS A 68 -24.97 11.61 -2.12
CA LYS A 68 -26.01 12.41 -2.79
C LYS A 68 -25.64 12.54 -4.26
N TRP A 69 -26.51 12.11 -5.18
CA TRP A 69 -26.21 12.02 -6.62
C TRP A 69 -25.59 13.32 -7.18
N LYS A 70 -26.08 14.48 -6.72
CA LYS A 70 -25.52 15.81 -7.04
C LYS A 70 -24.03 15.95 -6.71
N THR A 71 -23.57 15.40 -5.58
CA THR A 71 -22.17 15.37 -5.16
C THR A 71 -21.34 14.39 -6.00
N VAL A 72 -21.88 13.21 -6.35
CA VAL A 72 -21.21 12.25 -7.23
C VAL A 72 -20.98 12.86 -8.62
N VAL A 73 -22.00 13.49 -9.20
CA VAL A 73 -21.91 14.21 -10.48
C VAL A 73 -20.91 15.37 -10.41
N ALA A 74 -20.90 16.15 -9.32
CA ALA A 74 -19.93 17.24 -9.15
C ALA A 74 -18.48 16.72 -9.08
N ILE A 75 -18.22 15.65 -8.33
CA ILE A 75 -16.88 15.02 -8.26
C ILE A 75 -16.48 14.46 -9.62
N PHE A 76 -17.40 13.80 -10.34
CA PHE A 76 -17.13 13.27 -11.69
C PHE A 76 -16.73 14.39 -12.67
N VAL A 77 -17.44 15.53 -12.68
CA VAL A 77 -17.07 16.68 -13.51
C VAL A 77 -15.68 17.22 -13.16
N VAL A 78 -15.33 17.31 -11.87
CA VAL A 78 -13.98 17.73 -11.44
C VAL A 78 -12.91 16.73 -11.91
N VAL A 79 -13.17 15.43 -11.81
CA VAL A 79 -12.25 14.38 -12.32
C VAL A 79 -12.07 14.47 -13.84
N VAL A 80 -13.15 14.69 -14.60
CA VAL A 80 -13.07 14.86 -16.06
C VAL A 80 -12.23 16.10 -16.42
N VAL A 81 -12.45 17.24 -15.77
CA VAL A 81 -11.64 18.45 -16.00
C VAL A 81 -10.17 18.19 -15.63
N TYR A 82 -9.89 17.54 -14.51
CA TYR A 82 -8.54 17.18 -14.10
C TYR A 82 -7.82 16.27 -15.12
N LEU A 83 -8.51 15.24 -15.64
CA LEU A 83 -7.97 14.34 -16.66
C LEU A 83 -7.71 15.07 -17.99
N VAL A 84 -8.61 15.97 -18.42
CA VAL A 84 -8.39 16.80 -19.62
C VAL A 84 -7.19 17.73 -19.43
N THR A 85 -7.09 18.43 -18.30
CA THR A 85 -5.94 19.30 -17.99
C THR A 85 -4.64 18.50 -17.94
N GLY A 86 -4.61 17.36 -17.25
CA GLY A 86 -3.45 16.48 -17.18
C GLY A 86 -3.02 15.96 -18.57
N GLY A 87 -3.98 15.50 -19.38
CA GLY A 87 -3.70 15.03 -20.75
C GLY A 87 -3.14 16.13 -21.66
N LEU A 88 -3.63 17.37 -21.54
CA LEU A 88 -3.06 18.52 -22.27
C LEU A 88 -1.64 18.86 -21.81
N VAL A 89 -1.36 18.81 -20.50
CA VAL A 89 -0.01 19.04 -19.95
C VAL A 89 0.96 17.94 -20.38
N PHE A 90 0.60 16.65 -20.24
CA PHE A 90 1.44 15.55 -20.70
C PHE A 90 1.69 15.63 -22.21
N ARG A 91 0.67 15.97 -23.02
CA ARG A 91 0.88 16.21 -24.46
C ARG A 91 1.88 17.34 -24.72
N ALA A 92 1.79 18.46 -24.01
CA ALA A 92 2.69 19.59 -24.20
C ALA A 92 4.16 19.27 -23.83
N LEU A 93 4.37 18.37 -22.87
CA LEU A 93 5.70 17.94 -22.41
C LEU A 93 6.28 16.80 -23.28
N GLU A 94 5.50 15.76 -23.55
CA GLU A 94 5.99 14.51 -24.16
C GLU A 94 5.91 14.49 -25.68
N GLN A 95 4.90 15.13 -26.30
CA GLN A 95 4.73 15.09 -27.78
C GLN A 95 5.95 15.65 -28.56
N PRO A 96 6.67 16.69 -28.10
CA PRO A 96 7.90 17.13 -28.74
C PRO A 96 9.02 16.07 -28.69
N PHE A 97 9.17 15.37 -27.56
CA PHE A 97 10.16 14.31 -27.40
C PHE A 97 9.79 13.08 -28.23
N GLU A 98 8.53 12.65 -28.20
CA GLU A 98 7.99 11.58 -29.04
C GLU A 98 8.21 11.85 -30.54
N SER A 99 7.97 13.09 -30.98
CA SER A 99 8.19 13.50 -32.37
C SER A 99 9.67 13.47 -32.75
N SER A 100 10.56 13.85 -31.84
CA SER A 100 12.01 13.77 -32.03
C SER A 100 12.47 12.31 -32.16
N GLN A 101 12.05 11.43 -31.25
CA GLN A 101 12.39 10.00 -31.29
C GLN A 101 11.88 9.30 -32.55
N LYS A 102 10.66 9.63 -33.02
CA LYS A 102 10.11 9.13 -34.30
C LYS A 102 10.97 9.54 -35.50
N ASN A 103 11.50 10.77 -35.51
CA ASN A 103 12.42 11.21 -36.56
C ASN A 103 13.77 10.50 -36.47
N THR A 104 14.34 10.35 -35.27
CA THR A 104 15.61 9.64 -35.06
C THR A 104 15.52 8.19 -35.56
N ILE A 105 14.56 7.39 -35.10
CA ILE A 105 14.47 5.97 -35.52
C ILE A 105 14.19 5.81 -37.02
N ALA A 106 13.50 6.76 -37.66
CA ALA A 106 13.30 6.77 -39.11
C ALA A 106 14.61 7.05 -39.87
N LEU A 107 15.44 7.97 -39.37
CA LEU A 107 16.76 8.28 -39.95
C LEU A 107 17.74 7.11 -39.77
N GLU A 108 17.86 6.56 -38.56
CA GLU A 108 18.74 5.41 -38.25
C GLU A 108 18.41 4.20 -39.14
N LYS A 109 17.13 3.88 -39.34
CA LYS A 109 16.70 2.78 -40.22
C LYS A 109 16.97 3.07 -41.70
N ALA A 110 16.85 4.32 -42.14
CA ALA A 110 17.19 4.71 -43.51
C ALA A 110 18.70 4.67 -43.79
N GLU A 111 19.52 5.10 -42.82
CA GLU A 111 20.98 5.02 -42.88
C GLU A 111 21.46 3.57 -42.87
N PHE A 112 20.91 2.73 -41.98
CA PHE A 112 21.23 1.30 -41.95
C PHE A 112 20.96 0.61 -43.30
N LEU A 113 19.81 0.86 -43.94
CA LEU A 113 19.45 0.30 -45.25
C LEU A 113 20.30 0.87 -46.39
N ARG A 114 20.76 2.12 -46.30
CA ARG A 114 21.70 2.72 -47.26
C ARG A 114 23.06 2.01 -47.22
N ASP A 115 23.54 1.71 -46.01
CA ASP A 115 24.88 1.15 -45.80
C ASP A 115 24.90 -0.38 -45.97
N HIS A 116 23.76 -1.05 -45.74
CA HIS A 116 23.60 -2.50 -45.87
C HIS A 116 22.65 -2.85 -47.04
N ILE A 117 23.07 -2.53 -48.27
CA ILE A 117 22.32 -2.75 -49.53
C ILE A 117 21.83 -4.20 -49.70
N CYS A 118 22.44 -5.17 -49.02
CA CYS A 118 22.04 -6.59 -49.00
C CYS A 118 20.82 -6.92 -48.10
N VAL A 119 20.29 -5.95 -47.33
CA VAL A 119 19.14 -6.14 -46.45
C VAL A 119 17.93 -5.39 -47.01
N SER A 120 16.83 -6.10 -47.27
CA SER A 120 15.59 -5.43 -47.68
C SER A 120 14.90 -4.71 -46.51
N PRO A 121 14.09 -3.66 -46.78
CA PRO A 121 13.28 -3.03 -45.74
C PRO A 121 12.40 -4.02 -44.97
N GLN A 122 11.86 -5.04 -45.66
CA GLN A 122 10.99 -6.06 -45.08
C GLN A 122 11.75 -6.98 -44.11
N GLU A 123 12.99 -7.37 -44.44
CA GLU A 123 13.84 -8.17 -43.55
C GLU A 123 14.25 -7.36 -42.30
N LEU A 124 14.55 -6.07 -42.45
CA LEU A 124 14.85 -5.19 -41.32
C LEU A 124 13.64 -5.04 -40.38
N GLU A 125 12.43 -4.80 -40.90
CA GLU A 125 11.22 -4.73 -40.07
C GLU A 125 10.92 -6.08 -39.40
N THR A 126 11.15 -7.21 -40.08
CA THR A 126 10.96 -8.55 -39.51
C THR A 126 11.95 -8.82 -38.36
N LEU A 127 13.22 -8.41 -38.52
CA LEU A 127 14.22 -8.49 -37.46
C LEU A 127 13.88 -7.62 -36.25
N ILE A 128 13.43 -6.38 -36.49
CA ILE A 128 12.98 -5.46 -35.43
C ILE A 128 11.76 -6.04 -34.70
N GLN A 129 10.78 -6.61 -35.42
CA GLN A 129 9.61 -7.23 -34.81
C GLN A 129 10.01 -8.42 -33.92
N HIS A 130 10.86 -9.34 -34.40
CA HIS A 130 11.36 -10.44 -33.57
C HIS A 130 12.15 -9.97 -32.34
N ALA A 131 12.91 -8.88 -32.45
CA ALA A 131 13.62 -8.29 -31.31
C ALA A 131 12.66 -7.69 -30.27
N LEU A 132 11.58 -7.04 -30.73
CA LEU A 132 10.52 -6.53 -29.85
C LEU A 132 9.69 -7.66 -29.22
N ASP A 133 9.40 -8.73 -29.95
CA ASP A 133 8.68 -9.90 -29.42
C ASP A 133 9.50 -10.63 -28.34
N ALA A 134 10.83 -10.68 -28.50
CA ALA A 134 11.75 -11.16 -27.47
C ALA A 134 11.74 -10.25 -26.21
N ASP A 135 11.88 -8.93 -26.39
CA ASP A 135 11.90 -7.98 -25.27
C ASP A 135 10.56 -7.98 -24.49
N ASN A 136 9.42 -8.04 -25.20
CA ASN A 136 8.08 -8.22 -24.63
C ASN A 136 7.92 -9.55 -23.85
N ALA A 137 8.69 -10.59 -24.21
CA ALA A 137 8.74 -11.85 -23.45
C ALA A 137 9.71 -11.80 -22.24
N GLY A 138 10.39 -10.67 -22.01
CA GLY A 138 11.42 -10.53 -20.99
C GLY A 138 12.79 -11.09 -21.40
N VAL A 139 13.08 -11.17 -22.71
CA VAL A 139 14.35 -11.65 -23.25
C VAL A 139 15.01 -10.52 -24.03
N SER A 140 16.02 -9.88 -23.42
CA SER A 140 16.68 -8.74 -24.06
C SER A 140 17.36 -9.16 -25.38
N PRO A 141 17.09 -8.50 -26.52
CA PRO A 141 17.68 -8.83 -27.82
C PRO A 141 19.13 -8.34 -27.99
N ILE A 142 19.78 -7.85 -26.92
CA ILE A 142 21.08 -7.18 -26.97
C ILE A 142 22.17 -8.05 -26.35
N GLY A 143 23.16 -8.44 -27.17
CA GLY A 143 24.36 -9.15 -26.74
C GLY A 143 24.43 -10.60 -27.23
N ASN A 144 25.46 -11.32 -26.78
CA ASN A 144 25.58 -12.76 -27.01
C ASN A 144 24.96 -13.53 -25.84
N SER A 145 24.26 -14.63 -26.11
CA SER A 145 23.37 -15.33 -25.17
C SER A 145 24.09 -16.17 -24.09
N SER A 146 25.24 -15.72 -23.59
CA SER A 146 26.05 -16.42 -22.59
C SER A 146 25.68 -16.14 -21.13
N ASN A 147 24.77 -15.20 -20.88
CA ASN A 147 24.37 -14.78 -19.53
C ASN A 147 22.98 -15.29 -19.17
N ASN A 148 22.91 -16.37 -18.39
CA ASN A 148 21.65 -17.02 -17.98
C ASN A 148 20.89 -16.27 -16.86
N SER A 149 20.69 -14.96 -16.99
CA SER A 149 19.86 -14.16 -16.08
C SER A 149 18.37 -14.40 -16.35
N SER A 150 17.73 -15.25 -15.54
CA SER A 150 16.29 -15.51 -15.65
C SER A 150 15.46 -14.44 -14.95
N HIS A 151 14.49 -13.87 -15.65
CA HIS A 151 13.45 -13.00 -15.08
C HIS A 151 12.41 -13.77 -14.22
N TRP A 152 12.50 -15.09 -14.18
CA TRP A 152 11.66 -15.99 -13.38
C TRP A 152 12.48 -16.85 -12.40
N ASP A 153 13.60 -16.33 -11.91
CA ASP A 153 14.24 -16.86 -10.70
C ASP A 153 13.33 -16.67 -9.48
N LEU A 154 13.62 -17.36 -8.36
CA LEU A 154 12.79 -17.31 -7.15
C LEU A 154 12.62 -15.89 -6.58
N GLY A 155 13.65 -15.04 -6.65
CA GLY A 155 13.62 -13.66 -6.22
C GLY A 155 12.77 -12.77 -7.13
N SER A 156 12.99 -12.82 -8.45
CA SER A 156 12.19 -12.06 -9.41
C SER A 156 10.73 -12.50 -9.45
N ALA A 157 10.46 -13.81 -9.33
CA ALA A 157 9.11 -14.35 -9.26
C ALA A 157 8.37 -13.94 -7.97
N PHE A 158 9.06 -13.92 -6.83
CA PHE A 158 8.51 -13.39 -5.58
C PHE A 158 8.23 -11.88 -5.67
N PHE A 159 9.14 -11.11 -6.26
CA PHE A 159 8.92 -9.68 -6.52
C PHE A 159 7.72 -9.44 -7.45
N PHE A 160 7.61 -10.18 -8.55
CA PHE A 160 6.45 -10.13 -9.44
C PHE A 160 5.14 -10.42 -8.69
N ALA A 161 5.09 -11.50 -7.89
CA ALA A 161 3.93 -11.83 -7.07
C ALA A 161 3.56 -10.68 -6.11
N GLY A 162 4.56 -10.03 -5.51
CA GLY A 162 4.41 -8.80 -4.74
C GLY A 162 3.76 -7.67 -5.55
N THR A 163 4.22 -7.40 -6.78
CA THR A 163 3.65 -6.35 -7.65
C THR A 163 2.19 -6.60 -8.06
N VAL A 164 1.76 -7.86 -8.10
CA VAL A 164 0.37 -8.25 -8.36
C VAL A 164 -0.52 -7.97 -7.16
N ILE A 165 -0.18 -8.48 -5.96
CA ILE A 165 -1.03 -8.31 -4.77
C ILE A 165 -1.07 -6.86 -4.26
N THR A 166 -0.03 -6.08 -4.52
CA THR A 166 0.05 -4.64 -4.19
C THR A 166 -0.61 -3.75 -5.25
N THR A 167 -1.07 -4.31 -6.37
CA THR A 167 -1.60 -3.59 -7.55
C THR A 167 -0.63 -2.58 -8.20
N ILE A 168 0.68 -2.69 -7.92
CA ILE A 168 1.72 -1.82 -8.51
C ILE A 168 1.94 -2.14 -10.00
N GLY A 169 1.96 -3.44 -10.36
CA GLY A 169 1.94 -3.90 -11.75
C GLY A 169 2.89 -3.19 -12.73
N TYR A 170 4.21 -3.16 -12.46
CA TYR A 170 5.21 -2.43 -13.27
C TYR A 170 5.24 -2.75 -14.78
N GLY A 171 4.63 -3.86 -15.21
CA GLY A 171 4.47 -4.22 -16.63
C GLY A 171 5.72 -4.69 -17.36
N ASN A 172 6.91 -4.52 -16.78
CA ASN A 172 8.20 -4.89 -17.39
C ASN A 172 8.45 -6.41 -17.48
N ILE A 173 7.67 -7.22 -16.75
CA ILE A 173 7.61 -8.69 -16.83
C ILE A 173 6.13 -9.06 -16.64
N ALA A 174 5.60 -9.92 -17.50
CA ALA A 174 4.23 -10.41 -17.42
C ALA A 174 4.17 -11.91 -17.78
N PRO A 175 3.18 -12.68 -17.29
CA PRO A 175 3.06 -14.08 -17.62
C PRO A 175 2.60 -14.26 -19.08
N SER A 176 3.50 -14.65 -19.98
CA SER A 176 3.18 -14.89 -21.38
C SER A 176 2.37 -16.18 -21.60
N THR A 177 2.57 -17.19 -20.76
CA THR A 177 1.90 -18.50 -20.85
C THR A 177 0.44 -18.45 -20.44
N GLU A 178 -0.41 -19.26 -21.07
CA GLU A 178 -1.85 -19.34 -20.76
C GLU A 178 -2.12 -19.74 -19.30
N GLY A 179 -1.47 -20.81 -18.82
CA GLY A 179 -1.54 -21.22 -17.41
C GLY A 179 -1.03 -20.15 -16.44
N GLY A 180 -0.01 -19.38 -16.83
CA GLY A 180 0.48 -18.25 -16.03
C GLY A 180 -0.52 -17.10 -15.95
N LYS A 181 -1.23 -16.80 -17.04
CA LYS A 181 -2.31 -15.81 -17.08
C LYS A 181 -3.49 -16.24 -16.20
N ILE A 182 -3.94 -17.49 -16.33
CA ILE A 182 -5.02 -18.06 -15.50
C ILE A 182 -4.64 -18.04 -14.02
N PHE A 183 -3.42 -18.47 -13.69
CA PHE A 183 -2.91 -18.40 -12.32
C PHE A 183 -2.85 -16.95 -11.80
N CYS A 184 -2.37 -16.00 -12.59
CA CYS A 184 -2.28 -14.59 -12.20
C CYS A 184 -3.66 -13.98 -11.89
N ILE A 185 -4.71 -14.35 -12.64
CA ILE A 185 -6.08 -13.91 -12.38
C ILE A 185 -6.57 -14.45 -11.02
N LEU A 186 -6.44 -15.75 -10.78
CA LEU A 186 -6.83 -16.38 -9.51
C LEU A 186 -6.01 -15.84 -8.33
N TYR A 187 -4.71 -15.64 -8.52
CA TYR A 187 -3.80 -15.11 -7.52
C TYR A 187 -4.13 -13.65 -7.15
N ALA A 188 -4.49 -12.81 -8.13
CA ALA A 188 -4.95 -11.45 -7.86
C ALA A 188 -6.27 -11.41 -7.07
N ILE A 189 -7.24 -12.25 -7.45
CA ILE A 189 -8.58 -12.31 -6.82
C ILE A 189 -8.50 -12.55 -5.31
N PHE A 190 -7.63 -13.44 -4.85
CA PHE A 190 -7.45 -13.72 -3.41
C PHE A 190 -6.33 -12.91 -2.75
N GLY A 191 -5.28 -12.59 -3.50
CA GLY A 191 -4.10 -11.89 -3.00
C GLY A 191 -4.33 -10.40 -2.72
N ILE A 192 -5.11 -9.70 -3.54
CA ILE A 192 -5.40 -8.27 -3.33
C ILE A 192 -6.24 -8.05 -2.04
N PRO A 193 -7.32 -8.80 -1.76
CA PRO A 193 -8.01 -8.72 -0.46
C PRO A 193 -7.12 -9.06 0.74
N LEU A 194 -6.27 -10.10 0.63
CA LEU A 194 -5.33 -10.49 1.68
C LEU A 194 -4.31 -9.38 1.97
N PHE A 195 -3.76 -8.75 0.93
CA PHE A 195 -2.88 -7.59 1.08
C PHE A 195 -3.62 -6.38 1.65
N GLY A 196 -4.90 -6.19 1.31
CA GLY A 196 -5.77 -5.17 1.92
C GLY A 196 -5.90 -5.31 3.44
N PHE A 197 -6.09 -6.54 3.95
CA PHE A 197 -6.11 -6.80 5.40
C PHE A 197 -4.75 -6.51 6.08
N LEU A 198 -3.65 -6.89 5.43
CA LEU A 198 -2.29 -6.58 5.91
C LEU A 198 -2.06 -5.05 5.96
N LEU A 199 -2.46 -4.33 4.92
CA LEU A 199 -2.30 -2.89 4.81
C LEU A 199 -3.16 -2.14 5.83
N ALA A 200 -4.38 -2.61 6.11
CA ALA A 200 -5.23 -2.10 7.18
C ALA A 200 -4.57 -2.28 8.56
N GLY A 201 -4.09 -3.49 8.87
CA GLY A 201 -3.40 -3.77 10.14
C GLY A 201 -2.11 -2.95 10.34
N ILE A 202 -1.35 -2.70 9.27
CA ILE A 202 -0.22 -1.76 9.29
C ILE A 202 -0.70 -0.32 9.51
N GLY A 203 -1.80 0.08 8.86
CA GLY A 203 -2.45 1.38 9.03
C GLY A 203 -2.87 1.67 10.48
N ASP A 204 -3.47 0.71 11.17
CA ASP A 204 -3.88 0.84 12.58
C ASP A 204 -2.67 1.03 13.52
N GLN A 205 -1.58 0.30 13.29
CA GLN A 205 -0.34 0.44 14.07
C GLN A 205 0.31 1.81 13.81
N LEU A 206 0.42 2.23 12.56
CA LEU A 206 0.95 3.55 12.20
C LEU A 206 0.07 4.68 12.77
N GLY A 207 -1.25 4.59 12.63
CA GLY A 207 -2.20 5.54 13.20
C GLY A 207 -2.08 5.63 14.73
N THR A 208 -1.88 4.50 15.40
CA THR A 208 -1.62 4.45 16.85
C THR A 208 -0.29 5.12 17.23
N ILE A 209 0.77 4.95 16.43
CA ILE A 209 2.08 5.58 16.64
C ILE A 209 1.98 7.10 16.42
N PHE A 210 1.34 7.54 15.33
CA PHE A 210 1.13 8.97 15.04
C PHE A 210 0.22 9.63 16.07
N GLY A 211 -0.88 9.01 16.49
CA GLY A 211 -1.77 9.52 17.53
C GLY A 211 -1.05 9.73 18.87
N LYS A 212 -0.23 8.76 19.30
CA LYS A 212 0.62 8.90 20.51
C LYS A 212 1.65 10.03 20.37
N SER A 213 2.20 10.22 19.16
CA SER A 213 3.18 11.28 18.87
C SER A 213 2.54 12.67 18.88
N ILE A 214 1.39 12.83 18.23
CA ILE A 214 0.60 14.07 18.22
C ILE A 214 0.16 14.43 19.64
N ALA A 215 -0.38 13.49 20.41
CA ALA A 215 -0.81 13.73 21.80
C ALA A 215 0.37 14.14 22.72
N ARG A 216 1.58 13.61 22.50
CA ARG A 216 2.80 14.06 23.20
C ARG A 216 3.15 15.51 22.83
N VAL A 217 3.10 15.86 21.54
CA VAL A 217 3.40 17.21 21.04
C VAL A 217 2.37 18.23 21.54
N GLU A 218 1.07 17.92 21.42
CA GLU A 218 -0.02 18.76 21.92
C GLU A 218 0.12 19.02 23.43
N LYS A 219 0.45 18.00 24.22
CA LYS A 219 0.68 18.16 25.67
C LYS A 219 1.83 19.12 25.98
N VAL A 220 2.93 19.11 25.20
CA VAL A 220 4.04 20.05 25.39
C VAL A 220 3.61 21.48 25.06
N PHE A 221 2.97 21.69 23.90
CA PHE A 221 2.46 23.02 23.53
C PHE A 221 1.44 23.56 24.55
N ARG A 222 0.48 22.72 24.97
CA ARG A 222 -0.58 23.13 25.90
C ARG A 222 -0.05 23.48 27.30
N VAL A 223 1.03 22.84 27.76
CA VAL A 223 1.74 23.25 29.00
C VAL A 223 2.49 24.56 28.79
N SER A 224 3.14 24.73 27.64
CA SER A 224 3.88 25.97 27.33
C SER A 224 2.97 27.19 27.21
N THR A 225 1.77 27.05 26.64
CA THR A 225 0.77 28.14 26.56
C THR A 225 0.11 28.42 27.91
N ALA A 226 0.05 27.45 28.81
CA ALA A 226 -0.49 27.62 30.18
C ALA A 226 0.55 28.13 31.19
N SER A 227 1.73 28.54 30.73
CA SER A 227 2.85 29.03 31.55
C SER A 227 3.21 30.49 31.25
N VAL A 228 2.28 31.25 30.65
CA VAL A 228 2.37 32.66 30.24
C VAL A 228 1.09 33.38 30.67
#